data_AF-A0A5P9Q657-F1
#
_entry.id   AF-A0A5P9Q657-F1
#
_cell.length_a   1.000
_cell.length_b   1.000
_cell.length_c   1.000
_cell.angle_alpha   90.00
_cell.angle_beta   90.00
_cell.angle_gamma   90.00
#
_symmetry.space_group_name_H-M   'P 1'
#
loop_
_entity.id
_entity.type
_entity.pdbx_description
1 polymer ?
#
loop_
_entity_poly.entity_id
_entity_poly.type
_entity_poly.pdbx_seq_one_letter_code
_entity_poly.pdbx_strand_id
1 'polypeptide(L)'
;MLVRPRGSLACLAIDWAIDQLCYEHATTSGPGAQAHGRLENLRHAVGAVLERRAGDESRFVGVRALGIDEHVWRHGDGRTKGPKEPTGMVDLSREAGRVHARLLDLVPGRSKNAYADWLYGRGDGFRANIAVAALDPFGGYKAAINDRLADATAVLDAFH
;
A
#
# COMPACT_ATOMS: atom_id res chain seq x y z
N MET A 1 -33.99 3.82 2.97
CA MET A 1 -33.12 3.20 1.95
C MET A 1 -33.08 1.70 2.23
N LEU A 2 -33.86 0.91 1.50
CA LEU A 2 -33.97 -0.54 1.69
C LEU A 2 -32.78 -1.23 1.01
N VAL A 3 -31.77 -1.64 1.79
CA VAL A 3 -30.76 -2.59 1.31
C VAL A 3 -31.41 -3.96 1.13
N ARG A 4 -31.22 -4.58 -0.04
CA ARG A 4 -31.72 -5.94 -0.31
C ARG A 4 -31.17 -6.92 0.75
N PRO A 5 -32.00 -7.83 1.29
CA PRO A 5 -31.65 -8.67 2.45
C PRO A 5 -30.44 -9.60 2.25
N ARG A 6 -29.97 -9.79 1.01
CA ARG A 6 -28.76 -10.56 0.69
C ARG A 6 -27.52 -9.71 0.41
N GLY A 7 -27.68 -8.41 0.17
CA GLY A 7 -26.57 -7.50 -0.11
C GLY A 7 -25.76 -7.15 1.13
N SER A 8 -26.44 -6.93 2.26
CA SER A 8 -25.76 -6.57 3.52
C SER A 8 -24.87 -7.68 4.07
N LEU A 9 -25.33 -8.93 4.00
CA LEU A 9 -24.54 -10.10 4.45
C LEU A 9 -23.36 -10.37 3.52
N ALA A 10 -23.52 -10.16 2.22
CA ALA A 10 -22.41 -10.30 1.26
C ALA A 10 -21.33 -9.23 1.48
N CYS A 11 -21.71 -7.97 1.75
CA CYS A 11 -20.75 -6.90 2.07
C CYS A 11 -19.97 -7.19 3.35
N LEU A 12 -20.66 -7.56 4.44
CA LEU A 12 -20.01 -7.91 5.71
C LEU A 12 -19.06 -9.11 5.57
N ALA A 13 -19.43 -10.12 4.78
CA ALA A 13 -18.57 -11.27 4.52
C ALA A 13 -17.32 -10.89 3.70
N ILE A 14 -17.44 -9.95 2.75
CA ILE A 14 -16.31 -9.45 1.97
C ILE A 14 -15.38 -8.62 2.85
N ASP A 15 -15.92 -7.70 3.67
CA ASP A 15 -15.13 -6.90 4.60
C ASP A 15 -14.42 -7.78 5.64
N TRP A 16 -15.13 -8.76 6.21
CA TRP A 16 -14.52 -9.74 7.11
C TRP A 16 -13.41 -10.54 6.41
N ALA A 17 -13.62 -11.00 5.18
CA ALA A 17 -12.60 -11.74 4.44
C ALA A 17 -11.36 -10.87 4.14
N ILE A 18 -11.54 -9.58 3.87
CA ILE A 18 -10.43 -8.63 3.72
C ILE A 18 -9.66 -8.49 5.03
N ASP A 19 -10.36 -8.32 6.16
CA ASP A 19 -9.72 -8.21 7.47
C ASP A 19 -8.92 -9.47 7.83
N GLN A 20 -9.45 -10.66 7.54
CA GLN A 20 -8.75 -11.93 7.74
C GLN A 20 -7.47 -12.04 6.88
N LEU A 21 -7.54 -11.61 5.62
CA LEU A 21 -6.37 -11.59 4.73
C LEU A 21 -5.31 -10.59 5.20
N CYS A 22 -5.72 -9.43 5.71
CA CYS A 22 -4.81 -8.35 6.13
C CYS A 22 -4.16 -8.61 7.49
N TYR A 23 -4.87 -9.22 8.44
CA TYR A 23 -4.43 -9.28 9.84
C TYR A 23 -4.06 -10.69 10.34
N GLU A 24 -4.57 -11.75 9.70
CA GLU A 24 -4.31 -13.12 10.16
C GLU A 24 -3.33 -13.89 9.26
N HIS A 25 -2.74 -13.24 8.25
CA HIS A 25 -1.93 -13.89 7.21
C HIS A 25 -2.64 -15.10 6.59
N ALA A 26 -3.98 -15.09 6.58
CA ALA A 26 -4.78 -16.20 6.10
C ALA A 26 -4.52 -16.39 4.59
N THR A 27 -4.33 -17.64 4.16
CA THR A 27 -4.38 -17.95 2.73
C THR A 27 -5.84 -17.88 2.27
N THR A 28 -6.07 -17.51 1.01
CA THR A 28 -7.42 -17.43 0.40
C THR A 28 -8.27 -18.70 0.58
N SER A 29 -7.64 -19.84 0.89
CA SER A 29 -8.25 -21.12 1.24
C SER A 29 -9.13 -21.08 2.50
N GLY A 30 -8.78 -20.30 3.53
CA GLY A 30 -9.53 -20.22 4.79
C GLY A 30 -10.90 -19.57 4.61
N PRO A 31 -10.96 -18.31 4.11
CA PRO A 31 -12.21 -17.61 3.84
C PRO A 31 -13.12 -18.34 2.82
N GLY A 32 -12.52 -19.00 1.82
CA GLY A 32 -13.26 -19.76 0.79
C GLY A 32 -14.00 -20.98 1.33
N ALA A 33 -13.48 -21.65 2.37
CA ALA A 33 -14.13 -22.81 2.97
C ALA A 33 -15.37 -22.42 3.82
N GLN A 34 -15.39 -21.22 4.40
CA GLN A 34 -16.46 -20.76 5.29
C GLN A 34 -17.60 -20.02 4.56
N ALA A 35 -17.33 -19.43 3.39
CA ALA A 35 -18.27 -18.59 2.67
C ALA A 35 -19.42 -19.32 1.94
N HIS A 36 -19.48 -20.67 1.96
CA HIS A 36 -20.52 -21.47 1.27
C HIS A 36 -20.75 -21.07 -0.22
N GLY A 37 -19.73 -20.51 -0.87
CA GLY A 37 -19.74 -20.06 -2.27
C GLY A 37 -18.45 -20.45 -2.98
N ARG A 38 -18.43 -20.44 -4.32
CA ARG A 38 -17.20 -20.75 -5.08
C ARG A 38 -16.10 -19.74 -4.74
N LEU A 39 -14.93 -20.23 -4.34
CA LEU A 39 -13.71 -19.46 -4.03
C LEU A 39 -13.40 -18.38 -5.08
N GLU A 40 -13.66 -18.66 -6.35
CA GLU A 40 -13.47 -17.72 -7.46
C GLU A 40 -14.34 -16.47 -7.36
N ASN A 41 -15.58 -16.60 -6.87
CA ASN A 41 -16.50 -15.48 -6.70
C ASN A 41 -16.08 -14.60 -5.53
N LEU A 42 -15.62 -15.21 -4.43
CA LEU A 42 -15.07 -14.47 -3.29
C LEU A 42 -13.80 -13.72 -3.72
N ARG A 43 -12.90 -14.38 -4.47
CA ARG A 43 -11.69 -13.74 -5.00
C ARG A 43 -12.00 -12.57 -5.92
N HIS A 44 -12.96 -12.71 -6.84
CA HIS A 44 -13.39 -11.59 -7.69
C HIS A 44 -13.99 -10.45 -6.87
N ALA A 45 -14.85 -10.75 -5.89
CA ALA A 45 -15.49 -9.74 -5.07
C ALA A 45 -14.48 -8.97 -4.20
N VAL A 46 -13.56 -9.69 -3.53
CA VAL A 46 -12.45 -9.09 -2.78
C VAL A 46 -11.56 -8.26 -3.71
N GLY A 47 -11.18 -8.81 -4.87
CA GLY A 47 -10.37 -8.11 -5.87
C GLY A 47 -10.99 -6.78 -6.28
N ALA A 48 -12.28 -6.77 -6.64
CA ALA A 48 -12.99 -5.55 -7.03
C ALA A 48 -13.09 -4.51 -5.90
N VAL A 49 -13.14 -4.93 -4.63
CA VAL A 49 -13.09 -3.99 -3.49
C VAL A 49 -11.69 -3.43 -3.30
N LEU A 50 -10.66 -4.28 -3.37
CA LEU A 50 -9.26 -3.84 -3.24
C LEU A 50 -8.86 -2.90 -4.39
N GLU A 51 -9.25 -3.19 -5.63
CA GLU A 51 -9.03 -2.30 -6.79
C GLU A 51 -9.71 -0.94 -6.59
N ARG A 52 -10.94 -0.92 -6.08
CA ARG A 52 -11.65 0.32 -5.75
C ARG A 52 -10.93 1.11 -4.66
N ARG A 53 -10.51 0.45 -3.58
CA ARG A 53 -9.77 1.09 -2.47
C ARG A 53 -8.39 1.60 -2.94
N ALA A 54 -7.72 0.87 -3.83
CA ALA A 54 -6.47 1.29 -4.47
C ALA A 54 -6.67 2.41 -5.50
N GLY A 55 -7.87 2.57 -6.05
CA GLY A 55 -8.24 3.71 -6.90
C GLY A 55 -8.63 4.97 -6.14
N ASP A 56 -8.96 4.86 -4.85
CA ASP A 56 -9.41 5.98 -4.02
C ASP A 56 -8.22 6.82 -3.54
N GLU A 57 -8.06 8.03 -4.09
CA GLU A 57 -6.98 8.96 -3.75
C GLU A 57 -7.12 9.56 -2.34
N SER A 58 -8.29 9.45 -1.69
CA SER A 58 -8.47 9.93 -0.32
C SER A 58 -7.55 9.22 0.69
N ARG A 59 -6.99 8.05 0.33
CA ARG A 59 -5.98 7.35 1.13
C ARG A 59 -4.72 8.18 1.41
N PHE A 60 -4.43 9.18 0.58
CA PHE A 60 -3.29 10.07 0.72
C PHE A 60 -3.55 11.28 1.63
N VAL A 61 -4.81 11.50 2.02
CA VAL A 61 -5.17 12.63 2.88
C VAL A 61 -4.51 12.45 4.26
N GLY A 62 -3.92 13.54 4.74
CA GLY A 62 -3.31 13.60 6.08
C GLY A 62 -1.93 12.97 6.19
N VAL A 63 -1.37 12.41 5.12
CA VAL A 63 -0.01 11.85 5.13
C VAL A 63 1.00 12.97 5.31
N ARG A 64 1.76 12.94 6.41
CA ARG A 64 2.82 13.89 6.77
C ARG A 64 4.19 13.24 6.91
N ALA A 65 4.24 11.93 7.16
CA ALA A 65 5.47 11.17 7.15
C ALA A 65 5.34 9.99 6.19
N LEU A 66 6.30 9.84 5.29
CA LEU A 66 6.31 8.82 4.25
C LEU A 66 7.51 7.89 4.45
N GLY A 67 7.31 6.60 4.32
CA GLY A 67 8.34 5.57 4.33
C GLY A 67 8.39 4.83 3.01
N ILE A 68 9.54 4.24 2.72
CA ILE A 68 9.70 3.25 1.66
C ILE A 68 9.96 1.90 2.33
N ASP A 69 9.20 0.88 1.93
CA ASP A 69 9.44 -0.51 2.31
C ASP A 69 9.79 -1.32 1.06
N GLU A 70 10.94 -1.98 1.09
CA GLU A 70 11.40 -2.86 0.01
C GLU A 70 11.24 -4.31 0.45
N HIS A 71 10.40 -5.07 -0.26
CA HIS A 71 10.25 -6.50 0.01
C HIS A 71 10.51 -7.31 -1.26
N VAL A 72 11.20 -8.45 -1.13
CA VAL A 72 11.35 -9.42 -2.23
C VAL A 72 10.13 -10.33 -2.22
N TRP A 73 9.14 -10.02 -3.05
CA TRP A 73 7.84 -10.71 -3.03
C TRP A 73 7.89 -12.12 -3.61
N ARG A 74 8.89 -12.44 -4.44
CA ARG A 74 8.96 -13.76 -5.08
C ARG A 74 10.38 -14.26 -5.31
N HIS A 75 10.62 -15.47 -4.84
CA HIS A 75 11.75 -16.29 -5.24
C HIS A 75 11.47 -16.94 -6.61
N GLY A 76 11.85 -16.29 -7.70
CA GLY A 76 11.78 -16.86 -9.06
C GLY A 76 12.24 -15.85 -10.12
N ASP A 77 12.83 -16.29 -11.24
CA ASP A 77 13.47 -15.44 -12.26
C ASP A 77 12.60 -14.24 -12.69
N GLY A 78 13.21 -13.05 -12.71
CA GLY A 78 12.55 -11.78 -12.99
C GLY A 78 12.30 -11.57 -14.47
N ARG A 79 13.08 -12.26 -15.33
CA ARG A 79 12.93 -12.21 -16.79
C ARG A 79 11.66 -12.93 -17.27
N THR A 80 11.20 -13.94 -16.54
CA THR A 80 10.06 -14.77 -16.94
C THR A 80 8.76 -14.40 -16.23
N LYS A 81 8.86 -13.78 -15.05
CA LYS A 81 7.71 -13.52 -14.18
C LYS A 81 7.62 -12.07 -13.68
N GLY A 82 8.33 -11.14 -14.33
CA GLY A 82 8.32 -9.72 -14.00
C GLY A 82 9.12 -9.32 -12.75
N PRO A 83 9.12 -8.03 -12.39
CA PRO A 83 9.92 -7.48 -11.28
C PRO A 83 9.67 -8.23 -9.98
N LYS A 84 10.75 -8.62 -9.29
CA LYS A 84 10.67 -9.37 -8.02
C LYS A 84 10.55 -8.47 -6.79
N GLU A 85 10.91 -7.20 -6.97
CA GLU A 85 11.10 -6.20 -5.93
C GLU A 85 10.18 -5.03 -6.27
N PRO A 86 8.95 -5.02 -5.76
CA PRO A 86 8.14 -3.81 -5.76
C PRO A 86 8.62 -2.84 -4.67
N THR A 87 8.49 -1.55 -4.95
CA THR A 87 8.70 -0.47 -3.98
C THR A 87 7.36 -0.21 -3.29
N GLY A 88 7.30 -0.41 -1.97
CA GLY A 88 6.13 -0.10 -1.14
C GLY A 88 6.22 1.31 -0.57
N MET A 89 5.13 2.08 -0.67
CA MET A 89 5.01 3.41 -0.09
C MET A 89 4.18 3.29 1.16
N VAL A 90 4.73 3.70 2.30
CA VAL A 90 4.10 3.48 3.62
C VAL A 90 3.87 4.82 4.29
N ASP A 91 2.66 5.08 4.77
CA ASP A 91 2.42 6.20 5.66
C ASP A 91 3.00 5.88 7.03
N LEU A 92 3.81 6.78 7.57
CA LEU A 92 4.42 6.69 8.89
C LEU A 92 3.95 7.85 9.79
N SER A 93 2.90 8.57 9.38
CA SER A 93 2.38 9.72 10.09
C SER A 93 1.95 9.35 11.50
N ARG A 94 2.21 10.26 12.43
CA ARG A 94 1.86 10.08 13.83
C ARG A 94 0.65 10.91 14.19
N GLU A 95 -0.29 10.29 14.88
CA GLU A 95 -1.43 10.95 15.51
C GLU A 95 -1.38 10.67 17.01
N ALA A 96 -1.40 11.72 17.84
CA ALA A 96 -1.26 11.61 19.30
C ALA A 96 -0.10 10.71 19.76
N GLY A 97 1.03 10.74 19.04
CA GLY A 97 2.23 9.94 19.31
C GLY A 97 2.22 8.50 18.76
N ARG A 98 1.08 8.00 18.29
CA ARG A 98 0.94 6.66 17.70
C ARG A 98 1.22 6.70 16.19
N VAL A 99 2.01 5.75 15.69
CA VAL A 99 2.30 5.61 14.25
C VAL A 99 1.11 4.96 13.56
N HIS A 100 0.61 5.60 12.50
CA HIS A 100 -0.35 5.01 11.58
C HIS A 100 0.39 4.36 10.41
N ALA A 101 1.04 3.22 10.67
CA ALA A 101 1.75 2.45 9.65
C ALA A 101 0.72 1.82 8.69
N ARG A 102 0.51 2.43 7.52
CA ARG A 102 -0.37 1.89 6.47
C ARG A 102 0.32 1.88 5.12
N LEU A 103 0.17 0.80 4.37
CA LEU A 103 0.62 0.73 2.99
C LEU A 103 -0.28 1.64 2.13
N LEU A 104 0.34 2.59 1.43
CA LEU A 104 -0.32 3.55 0.54
C LEU A 104 -0.34 3.07 -0.91
N ASP A 105 0.76 2.45 -1.35
CA ASP A 105 0.89 1.97 -2.72
C ASP A 105 2.00 0.94 -2.85
N LEU A 106 1.98 0.19 -3.96
CA LEU A 106 2.99 -0.78 -4.33
C LEU A 106 3.32 -0.63 -5.82
N VAL A 107 4.47 -0.05 -6.13
CA VAL A 107 4.88 0.20 -7.52
C VAL A 107 5.89 -0.86 -7.96
N PRO A 108 5.73 -1.47 -9.14
CA PRO A 108 6.68 -2.44 -9.65
C PRO A 108 8.08 -1.83 -9.87
N GLY A 109 9.10 -2.57 -9.45
CA GLY A 109 10.49 -2.23 -9.68
C GLY A 109 11.12 -1.48 -8.51
N ARG A 110 12.44 -1.63 -8.41
CA ARG A 110 13.29 -1.05 -7.38
C ARG A 110 14.15 0.04 -8.00
N SER A 111 13.66 1.28 -7.98
CA SER A 111 14.45 2.39 -8.50
C SER A 111 14.04 3.73 -7.91
N LYS A 112 15.03 4.63 -7.79
CA LYS A 112 14.83 6.06 -7.52
C LYS A 112 13.75 6.66 -8.42
N ASN A 113 13.74 6.27 -9.70
CA ASN A 113 12.82 6.82 -10.69
C ASN A 113 11.38 6.36 -10.42
N ALA A 114 11.16 5.09 -10.07
CA ALA A 114 9.82 4.61 -9.70
C ALA A 114 9.22 5.40 -8.54
N TYR A 115 10.03 5.67 -7.50
CA TYR A 115 9.61 6.49 -6.36
C TYR A 115 9.39 7.97 -6.75
N ALA A 116 10.30 8.54 -7.54
CA ALA A 116 10.19 9.91 -8.01
C ALA A 116 8.93 10.10 -8.88
N ASP A 117 8.72 9.26 -9.88
CA ASP A 117 7.56 9.32 -10.78
C ASP A 117 6.26 9.15 -10.01
N TRP A 118 6.24 8.25 -9.01
CA TRP A 118 5.09 8.10 -8.12
C TRP A 118 4.79 9.38 -7.34
N LEU A 119 5.81 10.02 -6.73
CA LEU A 119 5.65 11.30 -6.03
C LEU A 119 5.13 12.40 -6.97
N TYR A 120 5.59 12.44 -8.22
CA TYR A 120 5.09 13.38 -9.22
C TYR A 120 3.61 13.16 -9.54
N GLY A 121 3.21 11.89 -9.69
CA GLY A 121 1.83 11.53 -9.94
C GLY A 121 0.85 11.95 -8.83
N ARG A 122 1.33 12.24 -7.61
CA ARG A 122 0.49 12.71 -6.49
C ARG A 122 0.27 14.23 -6.47
N GLY A 123 1.05 14.99 -7.24
CA GLY A 123 0.92 16.46 -7.32
C GLY A 123 1.58 17.25 -6.19
N ASP A 124 1.60 18.57 -6.34
CA ASP A 124 2.36 19.48 -5.47
C ASP A 124 1.81 19.54 -4.04
N GLY A 125 0.48 19.54 -3.88
CA GLY A 125 -0.15 19.65 -2.56
C GLY A 125 0.17 18.47 -1.65
N PHE A 126 0.23 17.25 -2.20
CA PHE A 126 0.65 16.07 -1.45
C PHE A 126 2.12 16.19 -1.02
N ARG A 127 3.01 16.52 -1.97
CA ARG A 127 4.45 16.66 -1.71
C ARG A 127 4.76 17.72 -0.66
N ALA A 128 4.08 18.87 -0.72
CA ALA A 128 4.24 19.95 0.26
C ALA A 128 3.75 19.56 1.67
N ASN A 129 2.85 18.58 1.78
CA ASN A 129 2.35 18.11 3.08
C ASN A 129 3.28 17.06 3.73
N ILE A 130 4.24 16.48 2.99
CA ILE A 130 5.22 15.55 3.53
C ILE A 130 6.31 16.32 4.28
N ALA A 131 6.31 16.21 5.61
CA ALA A 131 7.31 16.82 6.48
C ALA A 131 8.50 15.89 6.76
N VAL A 132 8.29 14.57 6.73
CA VAL A 132 9.33 13.57 7.01
C VAL A 132 9.28 12.47 5.96
N ALA A 133 10.44 12.06 5.48
CA ALA A 133 10.55 10.90 4.59
C ALA A 133 11.63 9.95 5.11
N ALA A 134 11.21 8.75 5.54
CA ALA A 134 12.07 7.66 5.97
C ALA A 134 12.48 6.82 4.75
N LEU A 135 13.77 6.59 4.58
CA LEU A 135 14.31 5.86 3.43
C LEU A 135 15.23 4.73 3.88
N ASP A 136 15.15 3.60 3.19
CA ASP A 136 16.21 2.60 3.11
C ASP A 136 17.55 3.31 2.76
N PRO A 137 18.69 2.96 3.41
CA PRO A 137 20.06 3.38 3.07
C PRO A 137 20.51 3.21 1.62
N PHE A 138 19.64 2.87 0.68
CA PHE A 138 19.93 2.89 -0.74
C PHE A 138 20.23 4.32 -1.24
N GLY A 139 21.48 4.56 -1.64
CA GLY A 139 22.02 5.88 -1.99
C GLY A 139 21.28 6.64 -3.11
N GLY A 140 20.40 5.98 -3.88
CA GLY A 140 19.59 6.62 -4.92
C GLY A 140 18.51 7.57 -4.39
N TYR A 141 17.89 7.27 -3.24
CA TYR A 141 16.71 8.00 -2.77
C TYR A 141 17.01 9.38 -2.19
N LYS A 142 18.18 9.56 -1.57
CA LYS A 142 18.60 10.85 -0.96
C LYS A 142 18.63 12.00 -1.97
N ALA A 143 19.05 11.72 -3.21
CA ALA A 143 19.06 12.73 -4.27
C ALA A 143 17.65 13.03 -4.83
N ALA A 144 16.67 12.12 -4.70
CA ALA A 144 15.30 12.39 -5.14
C ALA A 144 14.57 13.31 -4.15
N ILE A 145 14.83 13.15 -2.85
CA ILE A 145 14.22 14.00 -1.82
C ILE A 145 14.73 15.43 -1.90
N ASN A 146 16.06 15.63 -1.97
CA ASN A 146 16.62 16.98 -2.11
C ASN A 146 16.07 17.71 -3.34
N ASP A 147 15.84 16.98 -4.44
CA ASP A 147 15.29 17.58 -5.67
C ASP A 147 13.78 17.84 -5.58
N ARG A 148 13.02 17.00 -4.86
CA ARG A 148 11.55 16.90 -5.02
C ARG A 148 10.73 17.19 -3.76
N LEU A 149 11.35 17.28 -2.60
CA LEU A 149 10.75 17.54 -1.28
C LEU A 149 11.64 18.51 -0.49
N ALA A 150 11.76 19.75 -0.99
CA ALA A 150 12.73 20.74 -0.48
C ALA A 150 12.60 21.03 1.03
N ASP A 151 11.39 20.90 1.59
CA ASP A 151 11.10 21.19 3.00
C ASP A 151 11.00 19.93 3.88
N ALA A 152 11.13 18.73 3.32
CA ALA A 152 11.00 17.48 4.07
C ALA A 152 12.32 17.08 4.74
N THR A 153 12.24 16.66 6.00
CA THR A 153 13.38 16.05 6.70
C THR A 153 13.56 14.61 6.24
N ALA A 154 14.65 14.33 5.52
CA ALA A 154 15.05 12.97 5.19
C ALA A 154 15.62 12.27 6.44
N VAL A 155 15.02 11.16 6.84
CA VAL A 155 15.49 10.32 7.95
C VAL A 155 15.93 8.98 7.38
N LEU A 156 17.10 8.50 7.81
CA LEU A 156 17.58 7.17 7.46
C LEU A 156 16.76 6.15 8.26
N ASP A 157 16.22 5.14 7.59
CA ASP A 157 15.65 4.00 8.29
C ASP A 157 16.78 3.16 8.91
N ALA A 158 16.72 2.98 10.23
CA ALA A 158 17.73 2.28 11.02
C ALA A 158 17.55 0.75 11.04
N PHE A 159 16.48 0.25 10.41
CA PHE A 159 16.14 -1.18 10.38
C PHE A 159 16.60 -1.91 9.11
N HIS A 160 17.30 -1.22 8.21
CA HIS A 160 17.94 -1.76 7.03
C HIS A 160 19.44 -1.98 7.24
#